data_AF-A0A523XW73-F1
#
_entry.id   AF-A0A523XW73-F1
#
_cell.length_a   1.000
_cell.length_b   1.000
_cell.length_c   1.000
_cell.angle_alpha   90.00
_cell.angle_beta   90.00
_cell.angle_gamma   90.00
#
_symmetry.space_group_name_H-M   'P 1'
#
loop_
_entity.id
_entity.type
_entity.pdbx_description
1 polymer ?
#
loop_
_entity_poly.entity_id
_entity_poly.type
_entity_poly.pdbx_seq_one_letter_code
_entity_poly.pdbx_strand_id
1 'polypeptide(L)' 'MTTKILINAVEAEEYRVAIIKDGLLDGFYIETSTAEEKTRNIYKGVVERIQPSLQACFVNFGSNKNGFLQ' A
#
# COMPACT_ATOMS: atom_id res chain seq x y z
N MET A 1 26.87 -0.73 -16.22
CA MET A 1 25.51 -0.18 -16.12
C MET A 1 25.32 0.34 -14.71
N THR A 2 25.08 1.63 -14.58
CA THR A 2 24.89 2.27 -13.28
C THR A 2 23.43 2.64 -13.13
N THR A 3 22.76 2.04 -12.16
CA THR A 3 21.38 2.38 -11.79
C THR A 3 21.39 3.18 -10.50
N LYS A 4 20.69 4.32 -10.48
CA LYS A 4 20.48 5.14 -9.29
C LYS A 4 18.99 5.25 -9.00
N ILE A 5 18.64 5.33 -7.73
CA ILE A 5 17.29 5.65 -7.27
C ILE A 5 17.39 7.01 -6.59
N LEU A 6 16.63 7.99 -7.07
CA LEU A 6 16.51 9.32 -6.48
C LEU A 6 15.15 9.43 -5.79
N ILE A 7 15.16 9.78 -4.50
CA ILE A 7 13.95 9.93 -3.70
C ILE A 7 13.83 11.40 -3.30
N ASN A 8 12.71 12.03 -3.63
CA ASN A 8 12.35 13.36 -3.15
C ASN A 8 11.11 13.26 -2.25
N ALA A 9 11.30 13.69 -1.01
CA ALA A 9 10.32 13.62 0.08
C ALA A 9 10.30 14.93 0.88
N VAL A 10 10.66 16.06 0.26
CA VAL A 10 10.68 17.38 0.92
C VAL A 10 9.26 17.89 1.15
N GLU A 11 8.39 17.74 0.15
CA GLU A 11 6.98 18.09 0.25
C GLU A 11 6.19 16.96 0.92
N ALA A 12 5.38 17.30 1.93
CA ALA A 12 4.62 16.29 2.68
C ALA A 12 3.41 15.76 1.87
N GLU A 13 3.00 16.52 0.86
CA GLU A 13 1.87 16.22 -0.01
C GLU A 13 2.21 15.20 -1.10
N GLU A 14 3.50 15.05 -1.43
CA GLU A 14 3.95 14.29 -2.58
C GLU A 14 5.35 13.67 -2.38
N TYR A 15 5.41 12.35 -2.56
CA TYR A 15 6.67 11.60 -2.63
C TYR A 15 6.98 11.24 -4.08
N ARG A 16 8.22 11.49 -4.51
CA ARG A 16 8.66 11.24 -5.89
C ARG A 16 9.86 10.30 -5.89
N VAL A 17 9.82 9.29 -6.74
CA VAL A 17 10.92 8.33 -6.94
C VAL A 17 11.29 8.25 -8.42
N ALA A 18 12.55 8.53 -8.74
CA ALA A 18 13.09 8.40 -10.09
C ALA A 18 14.14 7.29 -10.15
N ILE A 19 14.01 6.39 -11.12
CA ILE A 19 15.01 5.37 -11.46
C ILE A 19 15.82 5.93 -12.64
N ILE A 20 17.12 6.11 -12.43
CA ILE A 20 18.04 6.61 -13.46
C ILE A 20 18.96 5.46 -13.87
N LYS A 21 18.98 5.13 -15.16
CA LYS A 21 19.87 4.12 -15.73
C LYS A 21 20.83 4.78 -16.71
N ASP A 22 22.12 4.66 -16.44
CA ASP A 22 23.20 5.25 -17.25
C ASP A 22 23.02 6.76 -17.53
N GLY A 23 22.48 7.48 -16.52
CA GLY A 23 22.22 8.92 -16.58
C GLY A 23 20.89 9.33 -17.21
N LEU A 24 20.11 8.37 -17.72
CA LEU A 24 18.79 8.61 -18.33
C LEU A 24 17.66 8.16 -17.39
N LEU A 25 16.53 8.87 -17.44
CA LEU A 25 15.32 8.49 -16.70
C LEU A 25 14.74 7.20 -17.29
N ASP A 26 14.65 6.17 -16.46
CA ASP A 26 14.13 4.84 -16.82
C ASP A 26 12.73 4.61 -16.22
N GLY A 27 12.47 5.15 -15.03
CA GLY A 27 11.17 5.05 -14.38
C GLY A 27 10.91 6.23 -13.44
N PHE A 28 9.64 6.59 -13.28
CA PHE A 28 9.22 7.70 -12.42
C PHE A 28 7.89 7.37 -11.75
N TYR A 29 7.86 7.51 -10.43
CA TYR A 29 6.71 7.23 -9.58
C TYR A 29 6.41 8.44 -8.71
N ILE A 30 5.12 8.74 -8.56
CA ILE A 30 4.62 9.78 -7.67
C ILE A 30 3.56 9.15 -6.78
N GLU A 31 3.66 9.40 -5.49
CA GLU A 31 2.65 9.06 -4.50
C GLU A 31 2.17 10.33 -3.81
N THR A 32 0.86 10.60 -3.87
CA THR A 32 0.24 11.76 -3.20
C THR A 32 -0.35 11.34 -1.87
N SER A 33 -0.30 12.20 -0.86
CA SER A 33 -0.81 11.92 0.49
C SER A 33 -2.35 11.94 0.62
N THR A 34 -3.10 11.85 -0.48
CA THR A 34 -4.55 12.06 -0.51
C THR A 34 -5.35 10.88 0.06
N ALA A 35 -4.84 9.65 -0.03
CA ALA A 35 -5.47 8.48 0.58
C ALA A 35 -4.44 7.41 0.93
N GLU A 36 -4.64 6.76 2.07
CA GLU A 36 -3.87 5.57 2.45
C GLU A 36 -4.21 4.40 1.52
N GLU A 37 -3.23 3.90 0.76
CA GLU A 37 -3.41 2.69 -0.05
C GLU A 37 -3.39 1.45 0.85
N LYS A 38 -4.53 0.75 0.92
CA LYS A 38 -4.70 -0.48 1.71
C LYS A 38 -4.58 -1.76 0.89
N THR A 39 -4.52 -1.62 -0.42
CA THR A 39 -4.47 -2.76 -1.35
C THR A 39 -3.14 -3.49 -1.18
N ARG A 40 -3.17 -4.83 -1.16
CA ARG A 40 -1.98 -5.71 -1.04
C ARG A 40 -1.20 -5.59 0.27
N ASN A 41 -1.70 -4.85 1.25
CA ASN A 41 -1.13 -4.82 2.59
C ASN A 41 -1.39 -6.15 3.31
N ILE A 42 -0.46 -6.53 4.19
CA ILE A 42 -0.55 -7.75 5.00
C ILE A 42 -0.73 -7.33 6.46
N TYR A 43 -1.76 -7.86 7.10
CA TYR A 43 -2.12 -7.53 8.48
C TYR A 43 -2.19 -8.80 9.34
N LYS A 44 -1.90 -8.65 10.63
CA LYS A 44 -2.29 -9.64 11.64
C LYS A 44 -3.69 -9.27 12.15
N GLY A 45 -4.71 -10.04 11.76
CA GLY A 45 -6.09 -9.82 12.16
C GLY A 45 -6.60 -10.82 13.18
N VAL A 46 -7.73 -10.50 13.81
CA VAL A 46 -8.49 -11.37 14.71
C VAL A 46 -9.85 -11.66 14.09
N VAL A 47 -10.25 -12.94 14.04
CA VAL A 47 -11.59 -13.33 13.60
C VAL A 47 -12.59 -12.94 14.69
N GLU A 48 -13.45 -11.96 14.42
CA GLU A 48 -14.45 -11.50 15.40
C GLU A 48 -15.79 -12.23 15.25
N ARG A 49 -16.13 -12.65 14.04
CA ARG A 49 -17.41 -13.31 13.77
C ARG A 49 -17.29 -14.29 12.61
N ILE A 50 -17.70 -15.53 12.83
CA ILE A 50 -17.89 -16.53 11.77
C ILE A 50 -19.35 -16.45 11.31
N GLN A 51 -19.59 -16.43 9.99
CA GLN A 51 -20.93 -16.36 9.41
C GLN A 51 -21.17 -17.54 8.45
N PRO A 52 -21.70 -18.68 8.96
CA PRO A 52 -21.83 -19.91 8.16
C PRO A 52 -22.71 -19.75 6.91
N SER A 53 -23.77 -18.93 6.98
CA SER A 53 -24.66 -18.69 5.84
C SER A 53 -23.98 -17.99 4.66
N LEU A 54 -22.90 -17.26 4.92
CA LEU A 54 -22.08 -16.62 3.89
C LEU A 54 -20.85 -17.47 3.52
N GLN A 55 -20.64 -18.60 4.21
CA GLN A 55 -19.41 -19.38 4.15
C GLN A 55 -18.16 -18.48 4.30
N ALA A 56 -18.19 -17.59 5.31
CA ALA A 56 -17.17 -16.55 5.48
C ALA A 56 -17.01 -16.16 6.95
N CYS A 57 -16.02 -15.32 7.24
CA CYS A 57 -15.85 -14.67 8.53
C CYS A 57 -15.48 -13.18 8.39
N PHE A 58 -15.74 -12.43 9.44
CA PHE A 58 -15.35 -11.03 9.56
C PHE A 58 -14.12 -10.92 10.46
N VAL A 59 -13.09 -10.25 9.94
CA VAL A 59 -11.77 -10.12 10.57
C VAL A 59 -11.53 -8.67 10.95
N ASN A 60 -11.24 -8.41 12.22
CA ASN A 60 -10.71 -7.12 12.65
C ASN A 60 -9.21 -7.08 12.34
N PHE A 61 -8.81 -6.18 11.45
CA PHE A 61 -7.43 -5.96 11.03
C PHE A 61 -6.90 -4.57 11.43
N GLY A 62 -7.55 -3.91 12.41
CA GLY A 62 -7.18 -2.58 12.89
C GLY A 62 -7.82 -1.41 12.13
N SER A 63 -8.86 -1.68 11.35
CA SER A 63 -9.64 -0.67 10.61
C SER A 63 -10.97 -0.36 11.29
N ASN A 64 -11.63 0.74 10.93
CA ASN A 64 -12.96 1.11 11.44
C ASN A 64 -14.05 0.08 11.07
N LYS A 65 -13.82 -0.76 10.06
CA LYS A 65 -14.72 -1.84 9.66
C LYS A 65 -13.95 -3.14 9.54
N ASN A 66 -14.59 -4.24 9.92
CA ASN A 66 -14.01 -5.56 9.73
C ASN A 66 -13.90 -5.90 8.24
N GLY A 67 -12.82 -6.59 7.90
CA GLY A 67 -12.62 -7.19 6.59
C GLY A 67 -13.50 -8.41 6.44
N PHE A 68 -13.89 -8.70 5.21
CA PHE A 68 -14.61 -9.92 4.85
C PHE A 68 -13.61 -10.94 4.32
N LEU A 69 -13.58 -12.13 4.93
CA LEU A 69 -12.74 -13.24 4.52
C LEU A 69 -13.64 -14.44 4.18
N GLN A 70 -13.68 -14.81 2.91
CA GLN A 70 -14.39 -15.98 2.41
C GLN A 70 -13.63 -17.27 2.75
#